data_AF-A0A2J7YNN4-F1
#
_entry.id   AF-A0A2J7YNN4-F1
#
_cell.length_a   1.000
_cell.length_b   1.000
_cell.length_c   1.000
_cell.angle_alpha   90.00
_cell.angle_beta   90.00
_cell.angle_gamma   90.00
#
_symmetry.space_group_name_H-M   'P 1'
#
loop_
_entity.id
_entity.type
_entity.pdbx_description
1 polymer ?
#
loop_
_entity_poly.entity_id
_entity_poly.type
_entity_poly.pdbx_seq_one_letter_code
_entity_poly.pdbx_strand_id
1 'polypeptide(L)' 'MHYGSGVMRTQVMLLDHDPSVMAIACRPVELSWKESDGTVVSHAPHLMARLSDGTGLLLDCAGRGEISPPPGSHTALTS' A
#
# COMPACT_ATOMS: atom_id res chain seq x y z
N MET A 1 12.73 11.65 -8.23
CA MET A 1 11.77 11.03 -7.30
C MET A 1 11.93 11.69 -5.93
N HIS A 2 10.92 12.41 -5.46
CA HIS A 2 10.88 12.90 -4.08
C HIS A 2 10.24 11.82 -3.22
N TYR A 3 10.99 11.26 -2.28
CA TYR A 3 10.48 10.25 -1.37
C TYR A 3 9.86 10.97 -0.18
N GLY A 4 8.53 10.98 -0.06
CA GLY A 4 7.81 11.72 0.99
C GLY A 4 8.18 11.32 2.42
N SER A 5 8.93 10.24 2.63
CA SER A 5 9.52 9.84 3.91
C SER A 5 10.77 8.96 3.70
N GLY A 6 11.62 8.85 4.73
CA GLY A 6 12.78 7.96 4.72
C GLY A 6 12.41 6.48 4.59
N VAL A 7 11.26 6.08 5.15
CA VAL A 7 10.71 4.71 5.02
C VAL A 7 10.34 4.43 3.57
N MET A 8 9.68 5.38 2.89
CA MET A 8 9.31 5.22 1.48
C MET A 8 10.56 5.12 0.59
N ARG A 9 11.61 5.90 0.88
CA ARG A 9 12.89 5.79 0.18
C ARG A 9 13.47 4.38 0.33
N THR A 10 13.54 3.86 1.55
CA THR A 10 14.08 2.52 1.81
C THR A 10 13.27 1.45 1.09
N GLN A 11 11.93 1.55 1.06
CA GLN A 11 11.12 0.57 0.34
C GLN A 11 11.30 0.62 -1.17
N VAL A 12 11.40 1.81 -1.76
CA VAL A 12 11.74 1.91 -3.19
C VAL A 12 13.09 1.27 -3.49
N MET A 13 14.11 1.48 -2.63
CA MET A 13 15.42 0.85 -2.83
C MET A 13 15.38 -0.68 -2.72
N LEU A 14 14.57 -1.23 -1.81
CA LEU A 14 14.40 -2.68 -1.69
C LEU A 14 13.68 -3.27 -2.90
N LEU A 15 12.59 -2.62 -3.35
CA LEU A 15 11.83 -3.04 -4.52
C LEU A 15 12.65 -2.94 -5.82
N ASP A 16 13.47 -1.90 -5.95
CA ASP A 16 14.35 -1.72 -7.13
C ASP A 16 15.45 -2.78 -7.20
N HIS A 17 15.85 -3.33 -6.05
CA HIS A 17 16.85 -4.39 -5.97
C HIS A 17 16.29 -5.80 -6.27
N ASP A 18 14.99 -6.02 -6.05
CA ASP A 18 14.37 -7.33 -6.19
C ASP A 18 14.20 -7.70 -7.68
N PRO A 19 14.84 -8.77 -8.19
CA PRO A 19 14.79 -9.15 -9.60
C PRO A 19 13.39 -9.60 -10.06
N SER A 20 12.48 -9.90 -9.12
CA SER A 20 11.09 -10.22 -9.45
C SER A 20 10.26 -8.99 -9.75
N VAL A 21 10.70 -7.78 -9.38
CA VAL A 21 10.00 -6.51 -9.60
C VAL A 21 10.34 -5.96 -10.97
N MET A 22 9.31 -5.71 -11.78
CA MET A 22 9.43 -5.23 -13.16
C MET A 22 9.11 -3.73 -13.31
N ALA A 23 8.33 -3.16 -12.39
CA ALA A 23 7.99 -1.74 -12.41
C ALA A 23 7.58 -1.25 -11.02
N ILE A 24 7.83 0.04 -10.75
CA ILE A 24 7.44 0.73 -9.52
C ILE A 24 6.76 2.05 -9.87
N ALA A 25 5.66 2.39 -9.18
CA ALA A 25 4.99 3.68 -9.28
C ALA A 25 4.75 4.28 -7.89
N CYS A 26 4.89 5.60 -7.76
CA CYS A 26 4.58 6.34 -6.54
C CYS A 26 3.18 6.93 -6.62
N ARG A 27 2.35 6.69 -5.59
CA ARG A 27 0.94 7.12 -5.53
C ARG A 27 0.18 6.84 -6.83
N PRO A 28 0.07 5.55 -7.22
CA PRO A 28 -0.40 5.14 -8.54
C PRO A 28 -1.87 5.51 -8.78
N VAL A 29 -2.69 5.49 -7.73
CA VAL A 29 -4.14 5.66 -7.78
C VAL A 29 -4.67 6.09 -6.42
N GLU A 30 -5.87 6.67 -6.39
CA GLU A 30 -6.69 6.83 -5.20
C GLU A 30 -7.88 5.87 -5.30
N LEU A 31 -8.04 5.01 -4.29
CA LEU A 31 -9.14 4.06 -4.18
C LEU A 31 -10.21 4.66 -3.28
N SER A 32 -11.47 4.62 -3.73
CA SER A 32 -12.61 5.06 -2.92
C SER A 32 -13.69 4.00 -2.93
N TRP A 33 -14.24 3.70 -1.76
CA TRP A 33 -15.36 2.76 -1.60
C TRP A 33 -16.33 3.23 -0.53
N LYS A 34 -17.52 2.64 -0.54
CA LYS A 34 -18.58 2.94 0.42
C LYS A 34 -18.68 1.79 1.42
N GLU A 35 -18.61 2.14 2.70
CA GLU A 35 -18.81 1.22 3.82
C GLU A 35 -20.29 0.87 4.01
N SER A 36 -20.56 -0.15 4.83
CA SER A 36 -21.93 -0.65 5.07
C SER A 36 -22.85 0.38 5.74
N ASP A 37 -22.29 1.30 6.52
CA ASP A 37 -23.01 2.42 7.15
C ASP A 37 -23.24 3.62 6.20
N GLY A 38 -22.69 3.52 4.99
CA GLY A 38 -22.78 4.53 3.95
C GLY A 38 -21.66 5.57 3.95
N THR A 39 -20.69 5.47 4.86
CA THR A 39 -19.48 6.30 4.87
C THR A 39 -18.66 6.04 3.61
N VAL A 40 -18.13 7.08 2.97
CA VAL A 40 -17.17 6.94 1.87
C VAL A 40 -15.76 7.03 2.43
N VAL A 41 -14.97 5.99 2.20
CA VAL A 41 -13.56 5.92 2.59
C VAL A 41 -12.71 6.04 1.33
N SER A 42 -11.66 6.84 1.41
CA SER A 42 -10.64 6.96 0.37
C SER A 42 -9.27 6.56 0.92
N HIS A 43 -8.49 5.88 0.09
CA HIS A 43 -7.14 5.45 0.40
C HIS A 43 -6.25 5.56 -0.85
N ALA A 44 -5.10 6.22 -0.69
CA ALA A 44 -4.11 6.35 -1.75
C ALA A 44 -2.82 5.62 -1.32
N PRO A 45 -2.57 4.40 -1.83
CA PRO A 45 -1.35 3.66 -1.53
C PRO A 45 -0.11 4.48 -1.87
N HIS A 46 0.93 4.36 -1.04
CA HIS A 46 2.17 5.10 -1.28
C HIS A 46 2.92 4.62 -2.51
N LEU A 47 2.95 3.30 -2.74
CA LEU A 47 3.66 2.67 -3.84
C LEU A 47 2.82 1.56 -4.51
N MET A 48 3.12 1.28 -5.77
CA MET A 48 2.78 0.04 -6.44
C MET A 48 4.06 -0.62 -6.97
N ALA A 49 4.13 -1.94 -6.86
CA ALA A 49 5.12 -2.76 -7.54
C ALA A 49 4.41 -3.76 -8.47
N ARG A 50 4.90 -3.91 -9.70
CA ARG A 50 4.48 -4.97 -10.61
C ARG A 50 5.51 -6.07 -10.62
N LEU A 51 5.09 -7.30 -10.39
CA LEU A 51 5.97 -8.48 -10.38
C LEU A 51 6.03 -9.15 -11.76
N SER A 52 7.06 -9.97 -11.94
CA SER A 52 7.35 -10.72 -13.17
C SER A 52 6.30 -11.78 -13.51
N ASP A 53 5.61 -12.32 -12.51
CA ASP A 53 4.47 -13.23 -12.69
C ASP A 53 3.17 -12.51 -13.12
N GLY A 54 3.23 -11.18 -13.26
CA GLY A 54 2.12 -10.33 -13.67
C GLY A 54 1.27 -9.81 -12.51
N THR A 55 1.53 -10.22 -11.27
CA THR A 55 0.82 -9.71 -10.10
C THR A 55 1.26 -8.28 -9.75
N GLY A 56 0.41 -7.60 -8.98
CA GLY A 56 0.67 -6.24 -8.49
C GLY A 56 0.50 -6.17 -6.98
N LEU A 57 1.42 -5.45 -6.33
CA LEU A 57 1.37 -5.13 -4.91
C LEU A 57 1.09 -3.64 -4.75
N LEU A 58 0.20 -3.29 -3.81
CA LEU A 58 0.01 -1.93 -3.31
C LEU A 58 0.58 -1.86 -1.90
N LEU A 59 1.40 -0.84 -1.63
CA LEU A 59 2.15 -0.75 -0.37
C LEU A 59 1.94 0.60 0.30
N ASP A 60 1.69 0.54 1.61
CA ASP A 60 1.80 1.69 2.50
C ASP A 60 3.09 1.65 3.28
N CYS A 61 3.84 2.75 3.16
CA CYS A 61 5.09 2.94 3.84
C CYS A 61 4.84 3.59 5.20
N ALA A 62 4.44 2.79 6.18
CA ALA A 62 4.32 3.20 7.57
C ALA A 62 5.64 2.95 8.32
N GLY A 63 6.20 3.99 8.92
CA GLY A 63 7.15 3.94 10.02
C GLY A 63 6.53 3.36 11.29
N ARG A 64 7.39 3.07 12.26
CA ARG A 64 7.03 2.37 13.51
C ARG A 64 6.18 3.30 14.40
N GLY A 65 4.87 3.36 14.15
CA GLY A 65 3.91 4.14 14.93
C GLY A 65 2.70 4.69 14.17
N GLU A 66 2.66 4.59 12.84
CA GLU A 66 1.62 5.25 12.02
C GLU A 66 0.58 4.30 11.41
N ILE A 67 0.51 3.06 11.89
CA ILE A 67 -0.61 2.17 11.57
C ILE A 67 -1.72 2.49 12.56
N SER A 68 -2.57 3.48 12.24
CA SER A 68 -3.91 3.46 12.83
C SER A 68 -4.57 2.15 12.38
N PRO A 69 -5.20 1.38 13.28
CA PRO A 69 -5.93 0.20 12.86
C PRO A 69 -6.97 0.64 11.81
N PRO A 70 -7.23 -0.17 10.77
CA PRO A 70 -8.36 0.09 9.89
C PRO A 70 -9.62 0.23 10.78
N PRO A 71 -10.46 1.26 10.57
CA PRO A 71 -11.73 1.32 11.27
C PRO A 71 -12.51 0.05 10.91
N GLY A 72 -12.66 -0.86 11.87
CA GLY A 72 -13.42 -2.11 11.70
C GLY A 72 -12.62 -3.41 11.72
N SER A 73 -11.68 -3.60 12.66
CA SER A 73 -11.17 -4.94 13.01
C SER A 73 -12.26 -5.81 13.62
N HIS A 74 -13.15 -6.35 12.78
CA HIS A 74 -13.98 -7.50 13.10
C HIS A 74 -13.16 -8.76 12.79
N THR A 75 -12.56 -9.32 13.82
CA THR A 75 -12.15 -10.72 13.82
C THR A 75 -13.39 -11.57 13.51
N ALA A 76 -13.37 -12.27 12.39
CA ALA A 76 -14.23 -13.44 12.16
C ALA A 76 -13.37 -14.58 11.63
N LEU A 77 -12.68 -15.26 12.56
CA LEU A 77 -12.49 -16.69 12.43
C LEU A 77 -13.83 -17.34 12.75
N THR A 78 -14.41 -18.06 11.78
CA THR A 78 -14.79 -19.49 11.86
C THR A 78 -15.81 -19.83 10.77
N SER A 79 -15.45 -20.73 9.87
CA SER A 79 -15.97 -22.11 9.80
C SER A 79 -15.05 -22.94 8.92
#